data_AF-A0A378Y8H2-F1
#
_entry.id   AF-A0A378Y8H2-F1
#
_cell.length_a   1.000
_cell.length_b   1.000
_cell.length_c   1.000
_cell.angle_alpha   90.00
_cell.angle_beta   90.00
_cell.angle_gamma   90.00
#
_symmetry.space_group_name_H-M   'P 1'
#
loop_
_entity.id
_entity.type
_entity.pdbx_description
1 polymer ?
#
loop_
_entity_poly.entity_id
_entity_poly.type
_entity_poly.pdbx_seq_one_letter_code
_entity_poly.pdbx_strand_id
1 'polypeptide(L)'
;MALNADPDVLIPAARNAMALQGNHEGYLKALLGVQDELAAAIVSPGAGAAVREAMTNAHTKGHDLAVKLQEIIQTLQDTGIRIDASDMDAAAQVRNATSLGTNGAVDVPAPSGTSPVNTNF
;
A
#
# COMPACT_ATOMS: atom_id res chain seq x y z
N MET A 1 -2.44 -6.05 10.65
CA MET A 1 -2.53 -4.60 10.96
C MET A 1 -2.86 -3.91 9.65
N ALA A 2 -4.00 -3.23 9.53
CA ALA A 2 -4.28 -2.39 8.38
C ALA A 2 -3.48 -1.08 8.54
N LEU A 3 -2.72 -0.68 7.52
CA LEU A 3 -2.07 0.62 7.51
C LEU A 3 -3.18 1.69 7.46
N ASN A 4 -3.23 2.58 8.45
CA ASN A 4 -4.10 3.75 8.41
C ASN A 4 -3.37 4.85 7.63
N ALA A 5 -3.46 4.83 6.30
CA ALA A 5 -2.76 5.75 5.42
C ALA A 5 -3.60 6.08 4.17
N ASP A 6 -3.41 7.30 3.66
CA ASP A 6 -4.20 7.86 2.56
C ASP A 6 -3.96 7.09 1.23
N PRO A 7 -4.99 6.51 0.59
CA PRO A 7 -4.85 5.77 -0.66
C PRO A 7 -4.27 6.62 -1.80
N ASP A 8 -4.53 7.94 -1.81
CA ASP A 8 -3.98 8.88 -2.79
C ASP A 8 -2.46 9.06 -2.63
N VAL A 9 -1.90 8.71 -1.47
CA VAL A 9 -0.45 8.71 -1.23
C VAL A 9 0.14 7.31 -1.43
N LEU A 10 -0.57 6.27 -0.99
CA LEU A 10 -0.09 4.88 -1.06
C LEU A 10 0.03 4.37 -2.50
N ILE A 11 -0.96 4.65 -3.36
CA ILE A 11 -0.98 4.14 -4.74
C ILE A 11 0.14 4.75 -5.58
N PRO A 12 0.38 6.09 -5.59
CA PRO A 12 1.52 6.67 -6.29
C PRO A 12 2.87 6.23 -5.71
N ALA A 13 2.98 6.09 -4.39
CA ALA A 13 4.19 5.59 -3.75
C ALA A 13 4.52 4.15 -4.20
N ALA A 14 3.53 3.26 -4.27
CA ALA A 14 3.69 1.91 -4.79
C ALA A 14 4.13 1.92 -6.27
N ARG A 15 3.58 2.81 -7.09
CA ARG A 15 3.99 2.97 -8.50
C ARG A 15 5.44 3.43 -8.64
N ASN A 16 5.86 4.41 -7.85
CA ASN A 16 7.25 4.86 -7.83
C ASN A 16 8.21 3.76 -7.36
N ALA A 17 7.81 2.97 -6.37
CA ALA A 17 8.58 1.83 -5.88
C ALA A 17 8.73 0.73 -6.95
N MET A 18 7.68 0.44 -7.74
CA MET A 18 7.78 -0.49 -8.89
C MET A 18 8.80 -0.02 -9.93
N ALA A 19 8.82 1.28 -10.26
CA ALA A 19 9.80 1.83 -11.19
C ALA A 19 11.24 1.71 -10.64
N LEU A 20 11.42 1.95 -9.34
CA LEU A 20 12.70 1.79 -8.66
C LEU A 20 13.17 0.34 -8.64
N GLN A 21 12.25 -0.61 -8.46
CA GLN A 21 12.52 -2.04 -8.52
C GLN A 21 13.01 -2.46 -9.91
N GLY A 22 12.39 -1.96 -10.98
CA GLY A 22 12.86 -2.20 -12.35
C GLY A 22 14.30 -1.72 -12.59
N ASN A 23 14.67 -0.56 -12.04
CA ASN A 23 16.05 -0.07 -12.09
C ASN A 23 17.01 -0.97 -11.31
N HIS A 24 16.61 -1.43 -10.12
CA HIS A 24 17.42 -2.33 -9.30
C HIS A 24 17.70 -3.66 -10.01
N GLU A 25 16.70 -4.26 -10.64
CA GLU A 25 16.88 -5.47 -11.47
C GLU A 25 17.79 -5.21 -12.67
N GLY A 26 17.68 -4.03 -13.28
CA GLY A 26 18.59 -3.58 -14.35
C GLY A 26 20.05 -3.50 -13.90
N TYR A 27 20.31 -2.93 -12.72
CA TYR A 27 21.66 -2.86 -12.15
C TYR A 27 22.22 -4.22 -11.77
N LEU A 28 21.39 -5.14 -11.25
CA LEU A 28 21.82 -6.51 -10.95
C LEU A 28 22.22 -7.28 -12.22
N LYS A 29 21.47 -7.12 -13.31
CA LYS A 29 21.85 -7.69 -14.61
C LYS A 29 23.13 -7.07 -15.15
N ALA A 30 23.29 -5.76 -15.04
CA ALA A 30 24.51 -5.08 -15.46
C ALA A 30 25.73 -5.58 -14.67
N LEU A 31 25.59 -5.78 -13.35
CA LEU A 31 26.63 -6.35 -12.49
C LEU A 31 27.05 -7.76 -12.91
N LEU A 32 26.10 -8.63 -13.25
CA LEU A 32 26.40 -9.95 -13.80
C LEU A 32 27.07 -9.85 -15.18
N GLY A 33 26.64 -8.90 -16.02
CA GLY A 33 27.23 -8.70 -17.35
C GLY A 33 28.72 -8.34 -17.31
N VAL A 34 29.17 -7.58 -16.30
CA VAL A 34 30.60 -7.24 -16.12
C VAL A 34 31.39 -8.28 -15.31
N GLN A 35 30.74 -9.30 -14.76
CA GLN A 35 31.40 -10.33 -13.93
C GLN A 35 32.48 -11.08 -14.72
N ASP A 36 32.16 -11.49 -15.95
CA ASP A 36 33.07 -12.29 -16.78
C ASP A 36 34.27 -11.46 -17.26
N GLU A 37 34.05 -10.21 -17.67
CA GLU A 37 35.12 -9.29 -18.07
C GLU A 37 36.06 -8.98 -16.89
N LEU A 38 35.48 -8.72 -15.70
CA LEU A 38 36.26 -8.44 -14.50
C LEU A 38 37.05 -9.67 -14.04
N ALA A 39 36.45 -10.86 -14.09
CA ALA A 39 37.14 -12.10 -13.75
C ALA A 39 38.26 -12.43 -14.75
N ALA A 40 38.08 -12.12 -16.04
CA ALA A 40 39.09 -12.31 -17.08
C ALA A 40 40.24 -11.29 -17.00
N ALA A 41 39.96 -10.05 -16.57
CA ALA A 41 40.97 -9.02 -16.38
C ALA A 41 41.90 -9.30 -15.18
N ILE A 42 41.50 -10.17 -14.25
CA ILE A 42 42.26 -10.49 -13.06
C ILE A 42 43.28 -11.60 -13.37
N VAL A 43 44.55 -11.20 -13.43
CA VAL A 43 45.71 -12.07 -13.72
C VAL A 43 46.07 -12.99 -12.53
N SER A 44 45.61 -12.67 -11.32
CA SER A 44 45.95 -13.41 -10.09
C SER A 44 45.24 -14.78 -10.02
N PRO A 45 45.99 -15.89 -9.79
CA PRO A 45 45.40 -17.20 -9.55
C PRO A 45 44.61 -17.18 -8.24
N GLY A 46 43.28 -17.24 -8.34
CA GLY A 46 42.35 -17.28 -7.19
C GLY A 46 41.47 -16.03 -7.05
N ALA A 47 41.97 -14.85 -7.40
CA ALA A 47 41.21 -13.61 -7.28
C ALA A 47 40.00 -13.55 -8.24
N GLY A 48 40.12 -14.12 -9.45
CA GLY A 48 38.97 -14.24 -10.37
C GLY A 48 37.85 -15.14 -9.83
N ALA A 49 38.19 -16.20 -9.08
CA ALA A 49 37.20 -17.05 -8.43
C ALA A 49 36.50 -16.33 -7.27
N ALA A 50 37.26 -15.59 -6.45
CA ALA A 50 36.71 -14.76 -5.37
C ALA A 50 35.78 -13.65 -5.90
N VAL A 51 36.13 -13.04 -7.04
CA VAL A 51 35.26 -12.03 -7.69
C VAL A 51 33.96 -12.66 -8.19
N ARG A 52 34.03 -13.84 -8.82
CA ARG A 52 32.81 -14.55 -9.23
C ARG A 52 31.94 -14.86 -8.02
N GLU A 53 32.50 -15.37 -6.94
CA GLU A 53 31.77 -15.66 -5.71
C GLU A 53 31.13 -14.40 -5.10
N ALA A 54 31.88 -13.31 -5.00
CA ALA A 54 31.37 -12.04 -4.46
C ALA A 54 30.22 -11.48 -5.31
N MET A 55 30.33 -11.53 -6.64
CA MET A 55 29.29 -11.09 -7.58
C MET A 55 28.03 -11.98 -7.50
N THR A 56 28.19 -13.30 -7.41
CA THR A 56 27.07 -14.24 -7.22
C THR A 56 26.36 -14.01 -5.88
N ASN A 57 27.13 -13.77 -4.81
CA ASN A 57 26.58 -13.42 -3.51
C ASN A 57 25.84 -12.08 -3.54
N ALA A 58 26.38 -11.07 -4.23
CA ALA A 58 25.73 -9.77 -4.40
C ALA A 58 24.41 -9.91 -5.19
N HIS A 59 24.42 -10.71 -6.26
CA HIS A 59 23.21 -11.00 -7.04
C HIS A 59 22.14 -11.68 -6.19
N THR A 60 22.50 -12.72 -5.43
CA THR A 60 21.57 -13.46 -4.57
C THR A 60 20.93 -12.53 -3.53
N LYS A 61 21.74 -11.75 -2.81
CA LYS A 61 21.23 -10.79 -1.82
C LYS A 61 20.40 -9.68 -2.45
N GLY A 62 20.77 -9.23 -3.65
CA GLY A 62 20.03 -8.24 -4.41
C GLY A 62 18.67 -8.76 -4.87
N HIS A 63 18.59 -10.04 -5.25
CA HIS A 63 17.35 -10.72 -5.59
C HIS A 63 16.44 -10.86 -4.37
N ASP A 64 16.96 -11.31 -3.23
CA ASP A 64 16.18 -11.39 -1.98
C ASP A 64 15.61 -10.03 -1.55
N LEU A 65 16.38 -8.95 -1.76
CA LEU A 65 15.90 -7.59 -1.52
C LEU A 65 14.77 -7.21 -2.50
N ALA A 66 14.88 -7.58 -3.77
CA ALA A 66 13.84 -7.33 -4.77
C ALA A 66 12.53 -8.06 -4.42
N VAL A 67 12.61 -9.32 -3.98
CA VAL A 67 11.45 -10.09 -3.51
C VAL A 67 10.75 -9.38 -2.34
N LYS A 68 11.51 -8.93 -1.34
CA LYS A 68 10.94 -8.18 -0.20
C LYS A 68 10.33 -6.85 -0.61
N LEU A 69 10.93 -6.14 -1.56
CA LEU A 69 10.37 -4.91 -2.11
C LEU A 69 9.04 -5.17 -2.83
N GLN A 70 8.96 -6.26 -3.60
CA GLN A 70 7.72 -6.69 -4.25
C GLN A 70 6.61 -6.98 -3.22
N GLU A 71 6.93 -7.66 -2.11
CA GLU A 71 5.97 -7.93 -1.03
C GLU A 71 5.46 -6.64 -0.36
N ILE A 72 6.35 -5.66 -0.14
CA ILE A 72 5.98 -4.34 0.39
C ILE A 72 5.05 -3.62 -0.59
N ILE A 73 5.39 -3.59 -1.88
CA ILE A 73 4.57 -2.96 -2.92
C ILE A 73 3.19 -3.60 -3.00
N GLN A 74 3.11 -4.93 -2.94
CA GLN A 74 1.84 -5.65 -2.94
C GLN A 74 0.99 -5.27 -1.73
N THR A 75 1.61 -5.23 -0.54
CA THR A 75 0.92 -4.83 0.70
C THR A 75 0.40 -3.40 0.62
N LEU A 76 1.15 -2.48 0.02
CA LEU A 76 0.73 -1.08 -0.19
C LEU A 76 -0.45 -0.98 -1.16
N GLN A 77 -0.42 -1.73 -2.28
CA GLN A 77 -1.53 -1.76 -3.23
C GLN A 77 -2.80 -2.37 -2.63
N ASP A 78 -2.67 -3.54 -2.00
CA ASP A 78 -3.80 -4.24 -1.37
C ASP A 78 -4.44 -3.38 -0.28
N THR A 79 -3.62 -2.64 0.48
CA THR A 79 -4.13 -1.70 1.49
C THR A 79 -4.83 -0.51 0.85
N GLY A 80 -4.22 0.12 -0.18
CA GLY A 80 -4.82 1.25 -0.89
C GLY A 80 -6.18 0.89 -1.51
N ILE A 81 -6.28 -0.26 -2.18
CA ILE A 81 -7.53 -0.75 -2.78
C ILE A 81 -8.60 -0.99 -1.71
N ARG A 82 -8.21 -1.57 -0.57
CA ARG A 82 -9.16 -1.86 0.51
C ARG A 82 -9.73 -0.59 1.13
N ILE A 83 -8.92 0.45 1.28
CA ILE A 83 -9.35 1.74 1.82
C ILE A 83 -10.28 2.43 0.83
N ASP A 84 -9.91 2.49 -0.46
CA ASP A 84 -10.75 3.08 -1.52
C ASP A 84 -12.13 2.42 -1.61
N ALA A 85 -12.19 1.08 -1.53
CA ALA A 85 -13.46 0.35 -1.49
C ALA A 85 -14.30 0.66 -0.24
N SER A 86 -13.64 0.81 0.93
CA SER A 86 -14.31 1.17 2.18
C SER A 86 -14.88 2.60 2.13
N ASP A 87 -14.15 3.54 1.52
CA ASP A 87 -14.59 4.91 1.33
C ASP A 87 -15.76 5.01 0.35
N MET A 88 -15.75 4.21 -0.73
CA MET A 88 -16.88 4.10 -1.65
C MET A 88 -18.15 3.57 -0.96
N ASP A 89 -18.03 2.52 -0.14
CA ASP A 89 -19.16 1.96 0.62
C ASP A 89 -19.69 2.96 1.66
N ALA A 90 -18.80 3.67 2.36
CA ALA A 90 -19.17 4.72 3.30
C ALA A 90 -19.86 5.89 2.58
N ALA A 91 -19.34 6.34 1.43
CA ALA A 91 -19.95 7.38 0.63
C ALA A 91 -21.34 6.96 0.10
N ALA A 92 -21.52 5.69 -0.28
CA ALA A 92 -22.82 5.15 -0.66
C ALA A 92 -23.81 5.14 0.51
N GLN A 93 -23.36 4.74 1.72
CA GLN A 93 -24.19 4.83 2.93
C GLN A 93 -24.59 6.27 3.26
N VAL A 94 -23.65 7.22 3.22
CA VAL A 94 -23.95 8.64 3.46
C VAL A 94 -24.94 9.17 2.43
N ARG A 95 -24.75 8.87 1.14
CA ARG A 95 -25.71 9.25 0.09
C ARG A 95 -27.10 8.66 0.32
N ASN A 96 -27.18 7.38 0.69
CA ASN A 96 -28.45 6.73 1.01
C ASN A 96 -29.10 7.36 2.24
N ALA A 97 -28.35 7.61 3.32
CA ALA A 97 -28.84 8.29 4.52
C ALA A 97 -29.32 9.73 4.23
N THR A 98 -28.63 10.45 3.34
CA THR A 98 -28.99 11.81 2.96
C THR A 98 -30.23 11.82 2.04
N SER A 99 -30.37 10.80 1.18
CA SER A 99 -31.58 10.60 0.36
C SER A 99 -32.81 10.26 1.19
N LEU A 100 -32.63 9.58 2.33
CA LEU A 100 -33.70 9.31 3.30
C LEU A 100 -33.94 10.49 4.26
N GLY A 101 -32.99 11.43 4.34
CA GLY A 101 -32.99 12.56 5.28
C GLY A 101 -33.48 13.90 4.72
N THR A 102 -33.98 13.96 3.48
CA THR A 102 -34.48 15.24 2.92
C THR A 102 -35.83 15.68 3.49
N ASN A 103 -36.48 14.85 4.32
CA ASN A 103 -37.59 15.28 5.18
C ASN A 103 -37.04 15.47 6.59
N GLY A 104 -36.53 16.67 6.90
CA GLY A 104 -36.05 17.07 8.22
C GLY A 104 -37.14 17.15 9.30
N ALA A 105 -38.01 16.16 9.39
CA ALA A 105 -38.92 15.93 10.49
C ALA A 105 -38.41 14.71 11.26
N VAL A 106 -37.76 14.97 12.39
CA VAL A 106 -37.68 13.95 13.45
C VAL A 106 -39.13 13.78 13.92
N ASP A 107 -39.78 12.69 13.49
CA ASP A 107 -41.12 12.33 13.96
C ASP A 107 -40.98 11.86 15.42
N VAL A 108 -40.97 12.83 16.34
CA VAL A 108 -41.08 12.57 17.77
C VAL A 108 -42.55 12.29 18.02
N PRO A 109 -42.94 11.06 18.42
CA PRO A 109 -44.31 10.79 18.79
C PRO A 109 -44.69 11.71 19.94
N ALA A 110 -45.73 12.53 19.77
CA ALA A 110 -46.23 13.39 20.83
C ALA A 110 -46.57 12.54 22.07
N PRO A 111 -46.11 12.91 23.28
CA PRO A 111 -46.46 12.17 24.48
C PRO A 111 -47.97 12.24 24.69
N SER A 112 -48.64 11.11 24.50
CA SER A 112 -50.05 10.95 24.75
C SER A 112 -50.32 10.95 26.25
N GLY A 113 -50.77 12.10 26.76
CA GLY A 113 -51.71 12.20 27.88
C GLY A 113 -51.12 12.33 29.29
N THR A 114 -51.25 13.54 29.85
CA THR A 114 -51.71 13.75 31.23
C THR A 114 -52.48 15.09 31.31
N SER A 115 -53.66 15.03 31.94
CA SER A 115 -54.72 16.05 31.95
C SER A 115 -54.31 17.40 32.57
N PRO A 116 -54.98 18.53 32.22
CA PRO A 116 -54.72 19.83 32.84
C PRO A 116 -55.16 19.86 34.31
N VAL A 117 -54.25 20.25 35.21
CA VAL A 117 -54.59 20.58 36.61
C VAL A 117 -55.33 21.92 36.62
N ASN A 118 -56.59 21.89 37.03
CA ASN A 118 -57.40 23.08 37.28
C ASN A 118 -57.05 23.66 38.66
N THR A 119 -56.38 24.80 38.70
CA THR A 119 -56.14 25.56 39.94
C THR A 119 -57.17 26.68 40.09
N ASN A 120 -58.31 26.35 40.69
CA ASN A 120 -59.17 27.32 41.36
C ASN A 120 -59.24 26.91 42.83
N PHE A 121 -58.50 27.61 43.70
CA PHE A 121 -58.82 28.04 45.07
C PHE A 121 -57.62 28.80 45.64
#